data_AF-A0A8G0KTN8-F1
#
_entry.id   AF-A0A8G0KTN8-F1
#
_cell.length_a   1.000
_cell.length_b   1.000
_cell.length_c   1.000
_cell.angle_alpha   90.00
_cell.angle_beta   90.00
_cell.angle_gamma   90.00
#
_symmetry.space_group_name_H-M   'P 1'
#
loop_
_entity.id
_entity.type
_entity.pdbx_description
1 polymer ?
#
loop_
_entity_poly.entity_id
_entity_poly.type
_entity_poly.pdbx_seq_one_letter_code
_entity_poly.pdbx_strand_id
1 'polypeptide(L)' 'MFTTENRLYNVLSKEGEFHPKRIGKLTGWMSQDIMIDFKKEHETVLESLDKESQKAINKRLNVLIISVIKEEFMTFKV' A
#
# COMPACT_ATOMS: atom_id res chain seq x y z
N MET A 1 5.31 -10.07 5.26
CA MET A 1 4.06 -9.32 4.98
C MET A 1 4.45 -7.97 4.40
N PHE A 2 3.99 -7.59 3.21
CA PHE A 2 4.49 -6.40 2.49
C PHE A 2 3.87 -5.08 2.98
N THR A 3 2.66 -5.11 3.53
CA THR A 3 2.00 -3.97 4.17
C THR A 3 2.36 -3.92 5.66
N THR A 4 3.30 -3.06 6.05
CA THR A 4 3.76 -2.87 7.44
C THR A 4 3.82 -1.39 7.81
N GLU A 5 3.74 -1.07 9.11
CA GLU A 5 3.92 0.29 9.64
C GLU A 5 5.27 0.89 9.23
N ASN A 6 6.34 0.11 9.32
CA ASN A 6 7.67 0.55 8.91
C ASN A 6 7.68 1.02 7.44
N ARG A 7 7.00 0.26 6.57
CA ARG A 7 6.88 0.61 5.15
C ARG A 7 6.04 1.87 4.95
N LEU A 8 4.95 2.01 5.70
CA LEU A 8 4.13 3.23 5.73
C LEU A 8 4.96 4.47 6.09
N TYR A 9 5.77 4.40 7.15
CA TYR A 9 6.65 5.50 7.55
C TYR A 9 7.74 5.80 6.51
N ASN A 10 8.30 4.78 5.87
CA ASN A 10 9.29 4.97 4.79
C ASN A 10 8.70 5.67 3.55
N VAL A 11 7.44 5.40 3.23
CA VAL A 11 6.74 6.08 2.13
C VAL A 11 6.39 7.51 2.54
N LEU A 12 5.90 7.71 3.76
CA LEU A 12 5.48 9.01 4.28
C LEU A 12 6.66 9.98 4.49
N SER A 13 7.83 9.48 4.90
CA SER A 13 9.02 10.31 5.19
C SER A 13 9.48 11.15 4.01
N LYS A 14 9.14 10.75 2.78
CA LYS A 14 9.42 11.50 1.55
C LYS A 14 8.56 12.75 1.37
N GLU A 15 7.48 12.90 2.14
CA GLU A 15 6.46 13.93 1.96
C GLU A 15 6.13 14.75 3.22
N GLY A 16 6.63 14.35 4.38
CA GLY A 16 6.44 15.07 5.65
C GLY A 16 5.23 14.59 6.45
N GLU A 17 4.50 15.51 7.10
CA GLU A 17 3.38 15.15 7.99
C GLU A 17 2.19 14.52 7.27
N PHE A 18 1.56 13.56 7.94
CA PHE A 18 0.32 12.94 7.46
C PHE A 18 -0.86 13.91 7.57
N HIS A 19 -1.69 13.96 6.52
CA HIS A 19 -2.97 14.64 6.54
C HIS A 19 -4.05 13.69 5.96
N PRO A 20 -5.21 13.53 6.62
CA PRO A 20 -6.29 12.64 6.14
C PRO A 20 -6.70 12.82 4.66
N LYS A 21 -6.61 14.04 4.11
CA LYS A 21 -6.89 14.31 2.68
C LYS A 21 -5.94 13.58 1.72
N ARG A 22 -4.79 13.10 2.21
CA ARG A 22 -3.75 12.43 1.43
C ARG A 22 -3.86 10.90 1.44
N ILE A 23 -4.84 10.30 2.11
CA ILE A 23 -4.98 8.82 2.20
C ILE A 23 -4.95 8.17 0.81
N GLY A 24 -5.64 8.73 -0.18
CA GLY A 24 -5.63 8.21 -1.55
C GLY A 24 -4.23 8.25 -2.19
N LYS A 25 -3.52 9.37 -2.04
CA LYS A 25 -2.15 9.55 -2.57
C LYS A 25 -1.18 8.58 -1.88
N LEU A 26 -1.24 8.49 -0.56
CA LEU A 26 -0.42 7.60 0.25
C LEU A 26 -0.68 6.12 -0.05
N THR A 27 -1.95 5.76 -0.28
CA THR A 27 -2.34 4.41 -0.71
C THR A 27 -1.72 4.06 -2.07
N GLY A 28 -1.75 5.00 -3.02
CA GLY A 28 -1.15 4.82 -4.34
C GLY A 28 0.36 4.57 -4.26
N TRP A 29 1.09 5.36 -3.47
CA TRP A 29 2.53 5.17 -3.29
C TRP A 29 2.88 3.87 -2.58
N MET A 30 2.16 3.53 -1.50
CA MET A 30 2.32 2.25 -0.82
C MET A 30 2.10 1.07 -1.79
N SER A 31 1.06 1.16 -2.62
CA SER A 31 0.74 0.14 -3.63
C SER A 31 1.87 -0.02 -4.64
N GLN A 32 2.40 1.10 -5.16
CA GLN A 32 3.54 1.09 -6.09
C GLN A 32 4.80 0.51 -5.45
N ASP A 33 5.15 0.96 -4.24
CA ASP A 33 6.36 0.52 -3.52
C ASP A 33 6.32 -0.98 -3.24
N ILE A 34 5.17 -1.49 -2.77
CA ILE A 34 4.94 -2.92 -2.54
C ILE A 34 5.01 -3.70 -3.86
N MET A 35 4.38 -3.20 -4.92
CA MET A 35 4.32 -3.92 -6.19
C MET A 35 5.68 -3.98 -6.89
N ILE A 36 6.51 -2.95 -6.73
CA ILE A 36 7.90 -2.95 -7.22
C ILE A 36 8.69 -4.07 -6.56
N ASP A 37 8.61 -4.20 -5.23
CA ASP A 37 9.34 -5.26 -4.53
C ASP A 37 8.76 -6.65 -4.80
N PHE A 38 7.44 -6.78 -4.83
CA PHE A 38 6.79 -8.04 -5.21
C PHE A 38 7.26 -8.52 -6.59
N LYS A 39 7.36 -7.62 -7.58
CA LYS A 39 7.84 -7.97 -8.93
C LYS A 39 9.31 -8.38 -8.96
N LYS A 40 10.16 -7.84 -8.08
CA LYS A 40 11.57 -8.26 -7.96
C LYS A 40 11.70 -9.67 -7.39
N GLU A 41 10.85 -10.03 -6.43
CA GLU A 41 10.86 -11.35 -5.80
C GLU A 41 10.14 -12.42 -6.63
N HIS A 42 9.13 -12.01 -7.39
CA HIS A 42 8.25 -12.87 -8.16
C HIS A 42 8.13 -12.35 -9.59
N GLU A 43 9.20 -12.49 -10.36
CA GLU A 43 9.26 -12.04 -11.76
C GLU A 43 8.02 -12.50 -12.52
N THR A 44 7.29 -11.53 -13.07
CA THR A 44 6.16 -11.73 -14.01
C THR A 44 4.96 -12.55 -13.50
N VAL A 45 4.95 -13.00 -12.24
CA VAL A 45 3.81 -13.78 -11.67
C VAL A 45 2.50 -13.01 -11.82
N LEU A 46 2.50 -11.73 -11.48
CA LEU A 46 1.30 -10.89 -11.60
C LEU A 46 0.91 -10.67 -13.07
N GLU A 47 1.89 -10.63 -13.98
CA GLU A 47 1.68 -10.38 -15.41
C GLU A 47 1.15 -11.61 -16.14
N SER A 48 1.41 -12.81 -15.60
CA SER A 48 0.86 -14.08 -16.10
C SER A 48 -0.64 -14.27 -15.78
N LEU A 49 -1.19 -13.49 -14.85
CA LEU A 49 -2.60 -13.53 -14.50
C LEU A 49 -3.45 -12.72 -15.49
N ASP A 50 -4.72 -13.08 -15.62
CA ASP A 50 -5.66 -12.30 -16.40
C ASP A 50 -5.94 -10.91 -15.77
N LYS A 51 -6.47 -9.99 -16.57
CA LYS A 51 -6.72 -8.60 -16.14
C LYS A 51 -7.70 -8.49 -14.97
N GLU A 52 -8.65 -9.41 -14.84
CA GLU A 52 -9.62 -9.41 -13.75
C GLU A 52 -8.96 -9.82 -12.43
N SER A 53 -8.15 -10.89 -12.47
CA SER A 53 -7.32 -11.33 -11.34
C SER A 53 -6.34 -10.24 -10.89
N GLN A 54 -5.64 -9.59 -11.82
CA GLN A 54 -4.75 -8.46 -11.50
C GLN A 54 -5.50 -7.31 -10.80
N LYS A 55 -6.68 -6.95 -11.30
CA LYS A 55 -7.53 -5.92 -10.67
C LYS A 55 -8.00 -6.33 -9.28
N ALA A 56 -8.38 -7.59 -9.08
CA ALA A 56 -8.82 -8.11 -7.80
C ALA A 56 -7.70 -8.03 -6.75
N ILE A 57 -6.48 -8.42 -7.12
CA ILE A 57 -5.29 -8.32 -6.25
C ILE A 57 -5.02 -6.86 -5.87
N ASN A 58 -4.99 -5.95 -6.86
CA ASN A 58 -4.76 -4.52 -6.60
C ASN A 58 -5.84 -3.92 -5.69
N LYS A 59 -7.10 -4.28 -5.89
CA LYS A 59 -8.21 -3.85 -5.03
C LYS A 59 -8.01 -4.33 -3.59
N ARG A 60 -7.64 -5.60 -3.41
CA ARG A 60 -7.43 -6.18 -2.08
C ARG A 60 -6.21 -5.58 -1.38
N LEU A 61 -5.12 -5.34 -2.11
CA LEU A 61 -3.93 -4.64 -1.63
C LEU A 61 -4.30 -3.24 -1.12
N ASN A 62 -5.04 -2.47 -1.91
CA ASN A 62 -5.44 -1.11 -1.51
C ASN A 62 -6.33 -1.11 -0.26
N VAL A 63 -7.23 -2.09 -0.09
CA VAL A 63 -8.04 -2.24 1.13
C VAL A 63 -7.14 -2.48 2.35
N LEU A 64 -6.14 -3.36 2.24
CA LEU A 64 -5.21 -3.64 3.32
C LEU A 64 -4.38 -2.40 3.68
N ILE A 65 -3.86 -1.69 2.68
CA ILE A 65 -3.10 -0.45 2.89
C ILE A 65 -3.94 0.61 3.62
N ILE A 66 -5.20 0.80 3.19
CA ILE A 66 -6.11 1.75 3.83
C ILE A 66 -6.38 1.37 5.29
N SER A 67 -6.51 0.07 5.59
CA SER A 67 -6.66 -0.41 6.97
C SER A 67 -5.47 0.03 7.82
N VAL A 68 -4.25 -0.25 7.36
CA VAL A 68 -3.02 0.12 8.07
C VAL A 68 -2.90 1.63 8.27
N ILE A 69 -3.20 2.44 7.25
CA ILE A 69 -3.18 3.92 7.36
C ILE A 69 -4.18 4.41 8.41
N LYS A 70 -5.38 3.82 8.44
CA LYS A 70 -6.41 4.19 9.42
C LYS A 70 -6.03 3.76 10.82
N GLU A 71 -5.52 2.54 10.96
CA GLU A 71 -5.04 2.00 12.23
C GLU A 71 -3.97 2.91 12.85
N GLU A 72 -3.02 3.36 12.04
CA GLU A 72 -1.91 4.18 12.52
C GLU A 72 -2.29 5.64 12.81
N PHE A 73 -3.03 6.29 11.90
CA PHE A 73 -3.24 7.75 11.96
C PHE A 73 -4.66 8.19 12.32
N MET A 74 -5.61 7.27 12.36
CA MET A 74 -7.03 7.58 12.61
C MET A 74 -7.63 6.84 13.79
N THR A 75 -6.88 5.92 14.42
CA THR A 75 -7.30 5.32 15.68
C THR A 75 -6.87 6.24 16.81
N PHE A 76 -7.83 6.72 17.60
CA PHE A 76 -7.51 7.39 18.86
C PHE A 76 -6.93 6.33 19.80
N LYS A 77 -5.62 6.37 20.06
CA LYS A 77 -5.06 5.68 21.22
C LYS A 77 -5.53 6.46 22.46
N VAL A 78 -6.56 5.92 23.12
CA VAL A 78 -7.04 6.37 24.43
C VAL A 78 -6.02 6.04 25.49
#